data_AF-A0A965AXB7-F1
#
_entry.id   AF-A0A965AXB7-F1
#
_cell.length_a   1.000
_cell.length_b   1.000
_cell.length_c   1.000
_cell.angle_alpha   90.00
_cell.angle_beta   90.00
_cell.angle_gamma   90.00
#
_symmetry.space_group_name_H-M   'P 1'
#
loop_
_entity.id
_entity.type
_entity.pdbx_description
1 polymer ?
#
loop_
_entity_poly.entity_id
_entity_poly.type
_entity_poly.pdbx_seq_one_letter_code
_entity_poly.pdbx_strand_id
1 'polypeptide(L)'
;MDHYLDIYDKLLRDWQGREDTHTSYWPGFGGGYKAPQSFIEKCKNLVDHMHSWYTDQDDIFPFHAAARQVHSVQFYDSLVVIEKEHKQPPVSIASQNGTVTKSDKILKVRSRTSIF
;
A
#
# COMPACT_ATOMS: atom_id res chain seq x y z
N MET A 1 10.98 13.00 14.99
CA MET A 1 11.37 11.93 14.05
C MET A 1 10.65 10.62 14.41
N ASP A 2 9.52 10.73 15.12
CA ASP A 2 9.02 9.68 16.02
C ASP A 2 7.68 9.08 15.54
N HIS A 3 7.07 9.68 14.51
CA HIS A 3 5.83 9.19 13.91
C HIS A 3 6.03 8.08 12.87
N TYR A 4 7.26 7.90 12.39
CA TYR A 4 7.62 6.93 11.34
C TYR A 4 7.90 5.53 11.88
N LEU A 5 8.25 5.43 13.16
CA LEU A 5 8.36 4.17 13.88
C LEU A 5 7.00 3.69 14.40
N ASP A 6 5.98 4.55 14.45
CA ASP A 6 4.69 4.22 15.08
C ASP A 6 3.82 3.28 14.22
N ILE A 7 3.95 3.34 12.89
CA ILE A 7 3.33 2.38 11.95
C ILE A 7 3.99 1.01 12.09
N TYR A 8 5.32 0.98 12.28
CA TYR A 8 6.08 -0.24 12.54
C TYR A 8 5.74 -0.82 13.91
N ASP A 9 5.70 0.01 14.94
CA ASP A 9 5.45 -0.43 16.30
C ASP A 9 4.04 -0.98 16.49
N LYS A 10 3.01 -0.33 15.94
CA LYS A 10 1.64 -0.83 16.11
C LYS A 10 1.30 -2.02 15.22
N LEU A 11 1.92 -2.15 14.03
CA LEU A 11 1.68 -3.29 13.14
C LEU A 11 2.61 -4.48 13.37
N LEU A 12 3.81 -4.25 13.93
CA LEU A 12 4.87 -5.27 14.03
C LEU A 12 5.38 -5.54 15.46
N ARG A 13 4.98 -4.80 16.51
CA ARG A 13 5.36 -5.20 17.90
C ARG A 13 4.84 -6.57 18.29
N ASP A 14 3.71 -7.00 17.72
CA ASP A 14 3.14 -8.34 17.94
C ASP A 14 3.56 -9.36 16.85
N TRP A 15 4.28 -8.94 15.81
CA TRP A 15 4.48 -9.72 14.59
C TRP A 15 5.92 -9.62 14.09
N GLN A 16 6.84 -10.26 14.81
CA GLN A 16 8.08 -10.76 14.18
C GLN A 16 7.64 -11.71 13.06
N GLY A 17 8.16 -11.49 11.84
CA GLY A 17 7.78 -12.23 10.64
C GLY A 17 7.65 -13.73 10.91
N ARG A 18 6.42 -14.23 10.88
CA ARG A 18 6.18 -15.66 10.78
C ARG A 18 6.28 -16.04 9.31
N GLU A 19 7.32 -16.78 8.95
CA GLU A 19 7.15 -17.84 7.96
C GLU A 19 5.97 -18.71 8.41
N ASP A 20 5.10 -19.09 7.47
CA ASP A 20 3.79 -19.71 7.66
C ASP A 20 2.58 -18.77 7.65
N THR A 21 2.18 -18.39 6.43
CA THR A 21 0.92 -17.67 6.17
C THR A 21 -0.31 -18.55 6.30
N HIS A 22 -0.18 -19.89 6.41
CA HIS A 22 -1.34 -20.80 6.41
C HIS A 22 -2.27 -20.58 7.59
N THR A 23 -1.72 -20.16 8.73
CA THR A 23 -2.51 -19.80 9.92
C THR A 23 -3.54 -18.71 9.64
N SER A 24 -3.32 -17.87 8.63
CA SER A 24 -4.30 -16.88 8.14
C SER A 24 -5.61 -17.52 7.69
N TYR A 25 -5.60 -18.80 7.35
CA TYR A 25 -6.77 -19.54 6.86
C TYR A 25 -7.43 -20.42 7.93
N TRP A 26 -6.86 -20.51 9.14
CA TRP A 26 -7.34 -21.44 10.17
C TRP A 26 -8.08 -20.69 11.29
N PRO A 27 -9.38 -20.98 11.52
CA PRO A 27 -10.16 -20.34 12.58
C PRO A 27 -9.56 -20.45 13.99
N GLY A 28 -8.88 -21.58 14.29
CA GLY A 28 -8.21 -21.80 15.58
C GLY A 28 -7.07 -20.83 15.91
N PHE A 29 -6.59 -20.08 14.91
CA PHE A 29 -5.53 -19.07 15.06
C PHE A 29 -6.04 -17.65 14.77
N GLY A 30 -7.37 -17.45 14.78
CA GLY A 30 -7.99 -16.17 14.44
C GLY A 30 -8.00 -15.87 12.94
N GLY A 31 -7.59 -16.82 12.11
CA GLY A 31 -7.70 -16.78 10.65
C GLY A 31 -9.04 -17.30 10.14
N GLY A 32 -9.08 -17.65 8.87
CA GLY A 32 -10.26 -18.14 8.17
C GLY A 32 -10.31 -17.65 6.74
N TYR A 33 -11.12 -18.28 5.90
CA TYR A 33 -11.34 -17.81 4.53
C TYR A 33 -11.85 -16.36 4.56
N LYS A 34 -11.06 -15.43 3.99
CA LYS A 34 -11.32 -13.97 3.97
C LYS A 34 -11.53 -13.34 5.36
N ALA A 35 -10.92 -13.90 6.40
CA ALA A 35 -10.98 -13.32 7.73
C ALA A 35 -10.31 -11.93 7.72
N PRO A 36 -11.03 -10.81 7.99
CA PRO A 36 -10.49 -9.45 7.85
C PRO A 36 -9.26 -9.15 8.71
N GLN A 37 -9.16 -9.83 9.85
CA GLN A 37 -8.03 -9.73 10.78
C GLN A 37 -6.82 -10.57 10.38
N SER A 38 -6.96 -11.45 9.38
CA SER A 38 -5.89 -12.34 8.94
C SER A 38 -4.74 -11.56 8.31
N PHE A 39 -3.53 -12.13 8.39
CA PHE A 39 -2.35 -11.51 7.80
C PHE A 39 -2.50 -11.32 6.28
N ILE A 40 -3.09 -12.28 5.58
CA ILE A 40 -3.35 -12.19 4.14
C ILE A 40 -4.26 -11.00 3.79
N GLU A 41 -5.37 -10.80 4.51
CA GLU A 41 -6.26 -9.65 4.26
C GLU A 41 -5.59 -8.32 4.63
N LYS A 42 -4.78 -8.27 5.69
CA LYS A 42 -3.96 -7.09 6.01
C LYS A 42 -2.97 -6.74 4.90
N CYS A 43 -2.30 -7.74 4.31
CA CYS A 43 -1.39 -7.53 3.19
C CYS A 43 -2.12 -7.05 1.93
N LYS A 44 -3.35 -7.52 1.68
CA LYS A 44 -4.20 -7.00 0.59
C LYS A 44 -4.56 -5.52 0.82
N ASN A 45 -4.93 -5.15 2.04
CA ASN A 45 -5.15 -3.73 2.36
C ASN A 45 -3.88 -2.88 2.18
N LEU A 46 -2.69 -3.46 2.40
CA LEU A 46 -1.43 -2.77 2.13
C LEU A 46 -1.23 -2.53 0.63
N VAL A 47 -1.65 -3.47 -0.22
CA VAL A 47 -1.69 -3.29 -1.69
C VAL A 47 -2.60 -2.12 -2.04
N ASP A 48 -3.78 -2.00 -1.46
CA ASP A 48 -4.63 -0.84 -1.69
C ASP A 48 -3.92 0.44 -1.24
N HIS A 49 -3.47 0.49 0.02
CA HIS A 49 -2.80 1.67 0.56
C HIS A 49 -1.58 2.14 -0.24
N MET A 50 -0.77 1.24 -0.81
CA MET A 50 0.37 1.63 -1.65
C MET A 50 -0.04 2.28 -2.98
N HIS A 51 -1.30 2.09 -3.39
CA HIS A 51 -1.94 2.68 -4.58
C HIS A 51 -2.80 3.92 -4.28
N SER A 52 -2.81 4.42 -3.04
CA SER A 52 -3.62 5.60 -2.68
C SER A 52 -3.22 6.92 -3.38
N TRP A 53 -2.16 6.94 -4.20
CA TRP A 53 -1.91 8.05 -5.15
C TRP A 53 -2.91 8.11 -6.31
N TYR A 54 -3.59 7.01 -6.60
CA TYR A 54 -4.34 6.78 -7.84
C TYR A 54 -5.86 6.81 -7.65
N THR A 55 -6.36 7.46 -6.59
CA THR A 55 -7.80 7.62 -6.35
C THR A 55 -8.19 9.09 -6.13
N ASP A 56 -9.47 9.39 -6.30
CA ASP A 56 -10.16 10.62 -5.93
C ASP A 56 -11.04 10.53 -4.71
N GLN A 57 -11.26 9.31 -4.20
CA GLN A 57 -12.32 9.05 -3.26
C GLN A 57 -11.79 9.21 -1.84
N ASP A 58 -11.20 10.37 -1.51
CA ASP A 58 -10.54 10.62 -0.22
C ASP A 58 -11.47 10.39 0.98
N ASP A 59 -12.78 10.56 0.79
CA ASP A 59 -13.80 10.30 1.82
C ASP A 59 -13.86 8.84 2.27
N ILE A 60 -13.56 7.89 1.38
CA ILE A 60 -13.63 6.45 1.66
C ILE A 60 -12.28 5.73 1.54
N PHE A 61 -11.33 6.31 0.82
CA PHE A 61 -10.01 5.77 0.58
C PHE A 61 -8.96 6.90 0.59
N PRO A 62 -8.65 7.44 1.79
CA PRO A 62 -7.75 8.58 1.92
C PRO A 62 -6.31 8.20 1.56
N PHE A 63 -5.53 9.22 1.21
CA PHE A 63 -4.10 9.08 1.03
C PHE A 63 -3.42 8.39 2.23
N HIS A 64 -2.67 7.33 1.96
CA HIS A 64 -1.98 6.54 2.97
C HIS A 64 -0.45 6.66 2.81
N ALA A 65 0.28 6.74 3.94
CA ALA A 65 1.74 6.89 3.94
C ALA A 65 2.48 5.75 3.21
N ALA A 66 1.88 4.54 3.18
CA ALA A 66 2.39 3.40 2.41
C ALA A 66 2.61 3.71 0.92
N ALA A 67 1.84 4.64 0.34
CA ALA A 67 2.01 5.07 -1.04
C ALA A 67 3.38 5.71 -1.31
N ARG A 68 4.08 6.20 -0.28
CA ARG A 68 5.46 6.73 -0.38
C ARG A 68 6.54 5.73 0.02
N GLN A 69 6.17 4.60 0.60
CA GLN A 69 7.10 3.77 1.38
C GLN A 69 7.10 2.29 0.98
N VAL A 70 6.02 1.79 0.36
CA VAL A 70 5.90 0.40 -0.06
C VAL A 70 6.11 0.33 -1.58
N HIS A 71 7.18 -0.35 -1.98
CA HIS A 71 7.48 -0.62 -3.38
C HIS A 71 6.67 -1.79 -3.90
N SER A 72 6.73 -2.93 -3.21
CA SER A 72 6.06 -4.16 -3.62
C SER A 72 5.50 -4.94 -2.43
N VAL A 73 4.43 -5.70 -2.69
CA VAL A 73 3.91 -6.76 -1.81
C VAL A 73 3.77 -8.00 -2.68
N GLN A 74 4.57 -9.02 -2.40
CA GLN A 74 4.69 -10.23 -3.22
C GLN A 74 4.20 -11.43 -2.42
N PHE A 75 3.22 -12.15 -2.96
CA PHE A 75 2.63 -13.33 -2.32
C PHE A 75 3.19 -14.59 -2.96
N TYR A 76 3.67 -15.50 -2.13
CA TYR A 76 4.12 -16.84 -2.49
C TYR A 76 3.39 -17.85 -1.59
N ASP A 77 3.53 -19.14 -1.91
CA ASP A 77 3.06 -20.18 -1.01
C ASP A 77 3.77 -20.05 0.35
N SER A 78 2.98 -19.93 1.42
CA SER A 78 3.46 -19.73 2.81
C SER A 78 4.30 -18.47 3.10
N LEU A 79 4.46 -17.53 2.16
CA LEU A 79 5.37 -16.38 2.32
C LEU A 79 4.79 -15.09 1.71
N VAL A 80 4.99 -13.96 2.39
CA VAL A 80 4.75 -12.62 1.82
C VAL A 80 6.01 -11.78 2.00
N VAL A 81 6.49 -11.19 0.90
CA VAL A 81 7.62 -10.26 0.89
C VAL A 81 7.11 -8.84 0.68
N ILE A 82 7.48 -7.93 1.58
CA ILE A 82 7.15 -6.50 1.47
C ILE A 82 8.45 -5.72 1.28
N GLU A 83 8.57 -5.03 0.15
CA GLU A 83 9.72 -4.21 -0.17
C GLU A 83 9.45 -2.75 0.13
N LYS A 84 10.41 -2.09 0.78
CA LYS A 84 10.33 -0.68 1.10
C LYS A 84 11.19 0.15 0.16
N GLU A 85 10.63 1.24 -0.32
CA GLU A 85 11.36 2.25 -1.08
C GLU A 85 10.74 3.62 -0.85
N HIS A 86 11.57 4.66 -0.85
CA HIS A 86 11.10 6.04 -0.85
C HIS A 86 10.65 6.43 -2.26
N LYS A 87 9.34 6.26 -2.52
CA LYS A 87 8.74 6.55 -3.83
C LYS A 87 8.47 8.04 -4.01
N GLN A 88 8.79 8.55 -5.19
CA GLN A 88 8.33 9.86 -5.64
C GLN A 88 6.87 9.78 -6.09
N PRO A 89 6.13 10.91 -6.04
CA PRO A 89 4.76 10.95 -6.57
C PRO A 89 4.71 10.57 -8.06
N PRO A 90 3.67 9.85 -8.52
CA PRO A 90 3.57 9.41 -9.91
C PRO A 90 3.35 10.60 -10.87
N VAL A 91 3.98 10.54 -12.05
CA VAL A 91 3.78 11.54 -13.11
C VAL A 91 3.00 10.93 -14.27
N SER A 92 2.12 11.72 -14.87
CA SER A 92 1.48 11.34 -16.12
C SER A 92 2.46 11.55 -17.27
N ILE A 93 2.60 10.55 -18.12
CA ILE A 93 3.40 10.63 -19.34
C ILE A 93 2.44 10.53 -20.53
N ALA A 94 2.43 11.55 -21.38
CA ALA A 94 1.68 11.56 -22.62
C ALA A 94 2.65 11.69 -23.80
N SER A 95 2.36 11.01 -24.91
CA SER A 95 3.12 11.12 -26.15
C SER A 95 2.19 11.55 -27.28
N GLN A 96 2.54 12.63 -27.98
CA GLN A 96 1.78 13.13 -29.12
C GLN A 96 2.75 13.52 -30.24
N ASN A 97 2.54 12.97 -31.44
CA ASN A 97 3.36 13.22 -32.63
C ASN A 97 4.88 13.09 -32.37
N GLY A 98 5.29 12.08 -31.60
CA GLY A 98 6.70 11.84 -31.26
C GLY A 98 7.27 12.71 -30.14
N THR A 99 6.47 13.61 -29.54
CA THR A 99 6.87 14.43 -28.39
C THR A 99 6.30 13.86 -27.10
N VAL A 100 7.17 13.54 -26.14
CA VAL A 100 6.79 13.06 -24.80
C VAL A 100 6.69 14.22 -23.82
N THR A 101 5.54 14.38 -23.19
CA THR A 101 5.29 15.38 -22.14
C THR A 101 5.07 14.68 -20.81
N LYS A 102 5.77 15.14 -19.77
CA LYS A 102 5.53 14.75 -18.37
C LYS A 102 4.67 15.80 -17.69
N SER A 103 3.65 15.36 -16.96
CA SER A 103 2.73 16.26 -16.25
C SER A 103 2.50 15.73 -14.84
N ASP A 104 2.76 16.59 -13.86
CA ASP A 104 2.32 16.44 -12.47
C ASP A 104 1.04 17.24 -12.19
N LYS A 105 0.39 17.80 -13.23
CA LYS A 105 -0.85 18.58 -13.07
C LYS A 105 -1.94 17.80 -12.36
N ILE A 106 -2.02 16.49 -12.64
CA ILE A 106 -2.92 15.58 -11.92
C ILE A 106 -2.67 15.75 -10.42
N LEU A 107 -1.41 15.70 -9.99
CA LEU A 107 -1.03 15.88 -8.59
C LEU A 107 -1.04 17.34 -8.07
N LYS A 108 -1.39 18.36 -8.85
CA LYS A 108 -1.36 19.77 -8.39
C LYS A 108 -2.74 20.40 -8.25
N VAL A 109 -3.76 19.91 -8.94
CA VAL A 109 -5.06 20.59 -9.04
C VAL A 109 -5.95 20.45 -7.78
N ARG A 110 -5.69 19.52 -6.85
CA ARG A 110 -6.59 19.24 -5.70
C ARG A 110 -6.37 19.94 -4.35
N SER A 111 -5.47 20.91 -4.21
CA SER A 111 -5.06 21.44 -2.88
C SER A 111 -4.41 20.41 -1.93
N ARG A 112 -4.48 19.11 -2.25
CA ARG A 112 -3.38 18.14 -2.37
C ARG A 112 -3.76 17.23 -3.53
N THR A 113 -3.02 17.24 -4.63
CA THR A 113 -2.84 16.04 -5.45
C THR A 113 -4.04 15.14 -5.85
N SER A 114 -4.21 15.06 -7.18
CA SER A 114 -5.13 14.29 -8.03
C SER A 114 -6.43 15.07 -8.38
N ILE A 115 -7.19 14.76 -9.42
CA ILE A 115 -8.61 15.12 -9.73
C ILE A 115 -9.01 14.12 -10.82
N PHE A 116 -9.34 12.89 -10.44
CA PHE A 116 -10.70 12.51 -10.74
C PHE A 116 -11.69 13.42 -9.97
#